data_AF-A0A973Z3I8-F1
#
_entry.id   AF-A0A973Z3I8-F1
#
_cell.length_a   1.000
_cell.length_b   1.000
_cell.length_c   1.000
_cell.angle_alpha   90.00
_cell.angle_beta   90.00
_cell.angle_gamma   90.00
#
_symmetry.space_group_name_H-M   'P 1'
#
loop_
_entity.id
_entity.type
_entity.pdbx_description
1 polymer ?
#
loop_
_entity_poly.entity_id
_entity_poly.type
_entity_poly.pdbx_seq_one_letter_code
_entity_poly.pdbx_strand_id
1 'polypeptide(L)'
;MLAQLLPILILHSSAVVSDRMVRPAPTSPMQVETIGVRVSSPNGVLWQGNLRVSQNQGASYSQNLSQSSPTLCPPNSPFDRSERSSLSFNVYVQNSGELGFVYRIDASWGRPAGQPDCGERGTRTVQVNQALALDPGETGVVEGDAGLRVEVTRPR
;
A
#
# COMPACT_ATOMS: atom_id res chain seq x y z
N MET A 1 78.81 -53.55 -9.34
CA MET A 1 77.35 -53.33 -9.36
C MET A 1 77.08 -51.85 -9.14
N LEU A 2 76.63 -51.15 -10.18
CA LEU A 2 76.19 -49.75 -10.12
C LEU A 2 74.76 -49.70 -9.55
N ALA A 3 74.48 -48.78 -8.62
CA ALA A 3 73.12 -48.39 -8.24
C ALA A 3 72.89 -46.93 -8.64
N GLN A 4 71.94 -46.72 -9.54
CA GLN A 4 71.58 -45.45 -10.17
C GLN A 4 70.70 -44.59 -9.25
N LEU A 5 71.00 -43.29 -9.22
CA LEU A 5 70.15 -42.24 -8.65
C LEU A 5 68.88 -42.04 -9.50
N LEU A 6 67.72 -41.93 -8.85
CA LEU A 6 66.45 -41.49 -9.45
C LEU A 6 66.14 -40.04 -9.02
N PRO A 7 65.78 -39.12 -9.93
CA PRO A 7 65.32 -37.78 -9.57
C PRO A 7 63.81 -37.76 -9.27
N ILE A 8 63.45 -37.07 -8.19
CA ILE A 8 62.06 -36.79 -7.78
C ILE A 8 61.55 -35.61 -8.63
N LEU A 9 60.58 -35.88 -9.51
CA LEU A 9 59.84 -34.86 -10.26
C LEU A 9 58.71 -34.29 -9.37
N ILE A 10 58.86 -33.02 -8.97
CA ILE A 10 57.81 -32.27 -8.26
C ILE A 10 56.87 -31.65 -9.31
N LEU A 11 55.69 -32.24 -9.50
CA LEU A 11 54.61 -31.62 -10.28
C LEU A 11 54.00 -30.47 -9.46
N HIS A 12 54.07 -29.25 -10.00
CA HIS A 12 53.35 -28.10 -9.48
C HIS A 12 51.93 -28.11 -10.06
N SER A 13 50.93 -28.41 -9.23
CA SER A 13 49.51 -28.26 -9.59
C SER A 13 49.11 -26.79 -9.48
N SER A 14 49.07 -26.08 -10.61
CA SER A 14 48.45 -24.76 -10.68
C SER A 14 46.93 -24.93 -10.57
N ALA A 15 46.36 -24.62 -9.40
CA ALA A 15 44.92 -24.53 -9.23
C ALA A 15 44.39 -23.32 -10.00
N VAL A 16 43.68 -23.57 -11.11
CA VAL A 16 42.95 -22.51 -11.83
C VAL A 16 41.68 -22.22 -11.05
N VAL A 17 41.70 -21.17 -10.23
CA VAL A 17 40.49 -20.59 -9.64
C VAL A 17 39.70 -19.96 -10.78
N SER A 18 38.75 -20.70 -11.34
CA SER A 18 37.75 -20.15 -12.24
C SER A 18 36.81 -19.31 -11.38
N ASP A 19 37.15 -18.02 -11.25
CA ASP A 19 36.29 -17.00 -10.68
C ASP A 19 35.06 -16.89 -11.58
N ARG A 20 34.06 -17.74 -11.32
CA ARG A 20 32.75 -17.63 -11.94
C ARG A 20 32.15 -16.34 -11.40
N MET A 21 32.39 -15.22 -12.09
CA MET A 21 31.51 -14.07 -12.04
C MET A 21 30.11 -14.57 -12.38
N VAL A 22 29.33 -14.89 -11.35
CA VAL A 22 27.90 -15.13 -11.47
C VAL A 22 27.34 -13.79 -11.92
N ARG A 23 27.02 -13.68 -13.22
CA ARG A 23 26.29 -12.55 -13.75
C ARG A 23 25.05 -12.39 -12.87
N PRO A 24 24.82 -11.22 -12.24
CA PRO A 24 23.58 -10.99 -11.53
C PRO A 24 22.44 -11.34 -12.48
N ALA A 25 21.50 -12.17 -12.03
CA ALA A 25 20.31 -12.47 -12.82
C ALA A 25 19.71 -11.12 -13.23
N PRO A 26 19.26 -10.96 -14.50
CA PRO A 26 18.59 -9.74 -14.90
C PRO A 26 17.44 -9.50 -13.93
N THR A 27 17.53 -8.42 -13.15
CA THR A 27 16.44 -7.95 -12.31
C THR A 27 15.25 -7.77 -13.24
N SER A 28 14.19 -8.57 -13.05
CA SER A 28 12.96 -8.39 -13.81
C SER A 28 12.55 -6.92 -13.69
N PRO A 29 12.15 -6.28 -14.80
CA PRO A 29 11.78 -4.87 -14.76
C PRO A 29 10.70 -4.68 -13.71
N MET A 30 10.90 -3.71 -12.80
CA MET A 30 9.88 -3.34 -11.82
C MET A 30 8.62 -2.95 -12.59
N GLN A 31 7.57 -3.76 -12.47
CA GLN A 31 6.30 -3.49 -13.14
C GLN A 31 5.55 -2.43 -12.35
N VAL A 32 5.22 -1.32 -13.01
CA VAL A 32 4.30 -0.31 -12.50
C VAL A 32 2.91 -0.72 -12.94
N GLU A 33 2.02 -0.90 -11.98
CA GLU A 33 0.63 -1.27 -12.20
C GLU A 33 -0.29 -0.08 -11.86
N THR A 34 -1.37 0.07 -12.63
CA THR A 34 -2.39 1.10 -12.37
C THR A 34 -3.64 0.43 -11.83
N ILE A 35 -3.91 0.58 -10.54
CA ILE A 35 -5.08 0.01 -9.87
C ILE A 35 -6.19 1.05 -9.74
N GLY A 36 -7.44 0.63 -9.89
CA GLY A 36 -8.60 1.45 -9.57
C GLY A 36 -8.90 1.35 -8.08
N VAL A 37 -9.13 2.49 -7.42
CA VAL A 37 -9.48 2.53 -6.00
C VAL A 37 -10.70 3.42 -5.79
N ARG A 38 -11.64 2.94 -4.98
CA ARG A 38 -12.83 3.68 -4.56
C ARG A 38 -12.99 3.55 -3.06
N VAL A 39 -13.02 4.68 -2.37
CA VAL A 39 -13.26 4.76 -0.93
C VAL A 39 -14.63 5.39 -0.71
N SER A 40 -15.47 4.72 0.06
CA SER A 40 -16.85 5.13 0.30
C SER A 40 -17.23 4.97 1.77
N SER A 41 -18.29 5.69 2.13
CA SER A 41 -18.96 5.65 3.42
C SER A 41 -20.46 5.43 3.20
N PRO A 42 -21.26 5.23 4.26
CA PRO A 42 -22.72 5.18 4.13
C PRO A 42 -23.32 6.45 3.51
N ASN A 43 -22.62 7.58 3.61
CA ASN A 43 -23.07 8.88 3.10
C ASN A 43 -22.62 9.15 1.65
N GLY A 44 -21.87 8.25 1.03
CA GLY A 44 -21.42 8.38 -0.36
C GLY A 44 -19.93 8.14 -0.56
N VAL A 45 -19.46 8.46 -1.77
CA VAL A 45 -18.07 8.28 -2.18
C VAL A 45 -17.20 9.38 -1.55
N LEU A 46 -16.17 8.97 -0.83
CA LEU A 46 -15.19 9.88 -0.23
C LEU A 46 -14.08 10.21 -1.24
N TRP A 47 -13.63 9.22 -2.00
CA TRP A 47 -12.65 9.40 -3.07
C TRP A 47 -12.76 8.26 -4.10
N GLN A 48 -12.44 8.56 -5.37
CA GLN A 48 -12.35 7.56 -6.42
C GLN A 48 -11.31 7.98 -7.45
N GLY A 49 -10.48 7.04 -7.88
CA GLY A 49 -9.46 7.30 -8.90
C GLY A 49 -8.55 6.11 -9.13
N ASN A 50 -7.53 6.34 -9.96
CA ASN A 50 -6.51 5.35 -10.26
C ASN A 50 -5.20 5.69 -9.55
N LEU A 51 -4.51 4.67 -9.05
CA LEU A 51 -3.22 4.80 -8.38
C LEU A 51 -2.18 3.97 -9.11
N ARG A 52 -0.94 4.48 -9.15
CA ARG A 52 0.20 3.73 -9.67
C ARG A 52 0.97 3.11 -8.51
N VAL A 53 1.17 1.80 -8.55
CA VAL A 53 1.89 1.05 -7.53
C VAL A 53 2.97 0.19 -8.18
N SER A 54 4.02 -0.12 -7.43
CA SER A 54 5.04 -1.10 -7.82
C SER A 54 5.54 -1.84 -6.58
N GLN A 55 6.32 -2.90 -6.79
CA GLN A 55 6.79 -3.80 -5.71
C GLN A 55 7.52 -3.10 -4.55
N ASN A 56 8.14 -1.95 -4.80
CA ASN A 56 8.87 -1.19 -3.76
C ASN A 56 8.31 0.22 -3.54
N GLN A 57 7.20 0.56 -4.19
CA GLN A 57 6.61 1.90 -4.11
C GLN A 57 5.09 1.78 -4.07
N GLY A 58 4.54 2.09 -2.90
CA GLY A 58 3.09 2.26 -2.74
C GLY A 58 2.60 3.60 -3.27
N ALA A 59 1.29 3.74 -3.32
CA ALA A 59 0.60 4.99 -3.55
C ALA A 59 -0.10 5.42 -2.27
N SER A 60 0.02 6.70 -1.93
CA SER A 60 -0.71 7.30 -0.82
C SER A 60 -1.57 8.47 -1.28
N TYR A 61 -2.69 8.65 -0.61
CA TYR A 61 -3.58 9.78 -0.77
C TYR A 61 -3.95 10.32 0.60
N SER A 62 -4.05 11.64 0.70
CA SER A 62 -4.51 12.31 1.91
C SER A 62 -5.29 13.56 1.54
N GLN A 63 -6.43 13.75 2.19
CA GLN A 63 -7.30 14.89 2.02
C GLN A 63 -7.88 15.31 3.36
N ASN A 64 -7.97 16.61 3.56
CA ASN A 64 -8.75 17.22 4.62
C ASN A 64 -9.81 18.11 4.00
N LEU A 65 -11.03 18.02 4.50
CA LEU A 65 -12.14 18.88 4.14
C LEU A 65 -12.59 19.61 5.40
N SER A 66 -12.71 20.93 5.30
CA SER A 66 -13.33 21.79 6.31
C SER A 66 -14.35 22.63 5.59
N GLN A 67 -15.61 22.52 5.98
CA GLN A 67 -16.72 23.19 5.30
C GLN A 67 -17.75 23.69 6.30
N SER A 68 -18.66 24.56 5.87
CA SER A 68 -19.75 25.01 6.74
C SER A 68 -20.63 23.82 7.13
N SER A 69 -21.03 23.77 8.40
CA SER A 69 -22.00 22.81 8.90
C SER A 69 -23.37 23.08 8.26
N PRO A 70 -24.15 22.03 7.94
CA PRO A 70 -25.53 22.18 7.49
C PRO A 70 -26.49 22.61 8.60
N THR A 71 -26.12 22.44 9.88
CA THR A 71 -26.95 22.83 11.02
C THR A 71 -26.71 24.30 11.38
N LEU A 72 -27.80 25.07 11.39
CA LEU A 72 -27.78 26.45 11.86
C LEU A 72 -27.84 26.50 13.38
N CYS A 73 -26.79 27.01 13.99
CA CYS A 73 -26.79 27.25 15.43
C CYS A 73 -27.51 28.54 15.79
N PRO A 74 -28.11 28.62 17.00
CA PRO A 74 -28.71 29.86 17.49
C PRO A 74 -27.71 31.02 17.47
N PRO A 75 -28.17 32.25 17.20
CA PRO A 75 -27.35 33.44 17.40
C PRO A 75 -26.92 33.45 18.88
N ASN A 76 -25.61 33.57 19.13
CA ASN A 76 -24.91 33.44 20.43
C ASN A 76 -24.31 32.07 20.77
N SER A 77 -24.29 31.09 19.85
CA SER A 77 -23.42 29.92 20.04
C SER A 77 -21.94 30.33 19.94
N PRO A 78 -21.07 29.93 20.89
CA PRO A 78 -19.67 30.35 20.95
C PRO A 78 -18.74 29.68 19.91
N PHE A 79 -19.25 28.81 19.03
CA PHE A 79 -18.41 27.93 18.23
C PHE A 79 -18.63 28.05 16.71
N ASP A 80 -17.50 28.18 15.98
CA ASP A 80 -17.44 28.14 14.51
C ASP A 80 -17.85 26.77 13.96
N ARG A 81 -19.10 26.71 13.48
CA ARG A 81 -19.62 26.40 12.13
C ARG A 81 -18.87 25.46 11.16
N SER A 82 -17.66 24.98 11.42
CA SER A 82 -16.93 24.15 10.46
C SER A 82 -17.07 22.66 10.75
N GLU A 83 -17.68 21.92 9.84
CA GLU A 83 -17.58 20.47 9.80
C GLU A 83 -16.24 20.06 9.21
N ARG A 84 -15.57 19.09 9.85
CA ARG A 84 -14.26 18.60 9.43
C ARG A 84 -14.31 17.12 9.14
N SER A 85 -13.71 16.72 8.04
CA SER A 85 -13.46 15.33 7.71
C SER A 85 -12.08 15.15 7.10
N SER A 86 -11.48 13.99 7.31
CA SER A 86 -10.20 13.64 6.69
C SER A 86 -10.28 12.25 6.10
N LEU A 87 -9.60 12.04 4.98
CA LEU A 87 -9.38 10.72 4.40
C LEU A 87 -7.90 10.59 4.14
N SER A 88 -7.28 9.52 4.65
CA SER A 88 -5.97 9.09 4.20
C SER A 88 -6.01 7.62 3.87
N PHE A 89 -5.33 7.22 2.81
CA PHE A 89 -5.10 5.82 2.55
C PHE A 89 -3.76 5.59 1.86
N ASN A 90 -3.22 4.40 2.05
CA ASN A 90 -2.01 3.92 1.44
C ASN A 90 -2.28 2.53 0.86
N VAL A 91 -1.83 2.31 -0.38
CA VAL A 91 -1.89 1.02 -1.04
C VAL A 91 -0.50 0.65 -1.51
N TYR A 92 -0.02 -0.52 -1.13
CA TYR A 92 1.28 -1.02 -1.54
C TYR A 92 1.21 -2.50 -1.85
N VAL A 93 2.09 -2.90 -2.75
CA VAL A 93 2.22 -4.29 -3.18
C VAL A 93 3.12 -5.00 -2.19
N GLN A 94 2.60 -6.02 -1.53
CA GLN A 94 3.40 -7.03 -0.84
C GLN A 94 3.64 -8.19 -1.80
N ASN A 95 4.89 -8.58 -1.95
CA ASN A 95 5.27 -9.71 -2.78
C ASN A 95 5.10 -10.99 -1.95
N SER A 96 4.09 -11.80 -2.23
CA SER A 96 3.85 -13.07 -1.53
C SER A 96 4.28 -14.26 -2.39
N GLY A 97 5.54 -14.29 -2.83
CA GLY A 97 6.12 -15.46 -3.51
C GLY A 97 5.27 -16.04 -4.65
N GLU A 98 5.01 -17.36 -4.62
CA GLU A 98 4.24 -18.09 -5.65
C GLU A 98 2.77 -17.65 -5.80
N LEU A 99 2.20 -16.90 -4.85
CA LEU A 99 0.76 -16.57 -4.78
C LEU A 99 0.38 -15.27 -5.50
N GLY A 100 1.33 -14.63 -6.19
CA GLY A 100 1.06 -13.43 -6.99
C GLY A 100 1.10 -12.11 -6.20
N PHE A 101 0.41 -11.09 -6.71
CA PHE A 101 0.41 -9.75 -6.16
C PHE A 101 -0.63 -9.63 -5.03
N VAL A 102 -0.15 -9.31 -3.82
CA VAL A 102 -1.02 -8.99 -2.69
C VAL A 102 -0.98 -7.49 -2.46
N TYR A 103 -2.14 -6.83 -2.46
CA TYR A 103 -2.27 -5.40 -2.19
C TYR A 103 -2.64 -5.20 -0.74
N ARG A 104 -1.76 -4.57 0.03
CA ARG A 104 -2.06 -4.14 1.38
C ARG A 104 -2.61 -2.72 1.38
N ILE A 105 -3.74 -2.56 2.05
CA ILE A 105 -4.55 -1.35 2.07
C ILE A 105 -4.64 -0.89 3.53
N ASP A 106 -4.08 0.29 3.78
CA ASP A 106 -4.23 1.00 5.04
C ASP A 106 -5.09 2.23 4.77
N ALA A 107 -6.31 2.29 5.29
CA ALA A 107 -7.22 3.42 5.12
C ALA A 107 -7.65 3.99 6.47
N SER A 108 -7.75 5.30 6.57
CA SER A 108 -8.19 6.02 7.76
C SER A 108 -9.14 7.14 7.34
N TRP A 109 -10.33 7.16 7.95
CA TRP A 109 -11.36 8.16 7.70
C TRP A 109 -11.72 8.87 9.00
N GLY A 110 -11.36 10.14 9.11
CA GLY A 110 -11.89 11.04 10.11
C GLY A 110 -13.26 11.53 9.67
N ARG A 111 -14.31 10.95 10.25
CA ARG A 111 -15.69 11.39 10.03
C ARG A 111 -16.08 12.45 11.05
N PRO A 112 -17.01 13.36 10.71
CA PRO A 112 -17.66 14.21 11.70
C PRO A 112 -18.29 13.36 12.82
N ALA A 113 -18.17 13.80 14.07
CA ALA A 113 -19.04 13.31 15.14
C ALA A 113 -20.50 13.58 14.70
N GLY A 114 -21.36 12.57 14.82
CA GLY A 114 -22.74 12.66 14.33
C GLY A 114 -23.53 13.79 15.00
N GLN A 115 -24.57 14.27 14.30
CA GLN A 115 -25.39 15.46 14.58
C GLN A 115 -24.57 16.63 15.15
N PRO A 116 -24.24 17.65 14.34
CA PRO A 116 -23.63 18.87 14.85
C PRO A 116 -24.68 19.60 15.68
N ASP A 117 -24.87 19.16 16.91
CA ASP A 117 -25.45 19.93 17.97
C ASP A 117 -24.44 21.01 18.34
N CYS A 118 -24.95 22.19 18.65
CA CYS A 118 -24.15 23.41 18.84
C CYS A 118 -23.22 23.38 20.07
N GLY A 119 -22.91 22.19 20.58
CA GLY A 119 -22.07 21.89 21.73
C GLY A 119 -21.06 20.74 21.51
N GLU A 120 -21.32 19.73 20.67
CA GLU A 120 -20.32 18.68 20.41
C GLU A 120 -19.37 19.05 19.27
N ARG A 121 -18.08 19.14 19.63
CA ARG A 121 -16.98 19.20 18.68
C ARG A 121 -16.35 17.82 18.61
N GLY A 122 -16.07 17.33 17.40
CA GLY A 122 -15.20 16.18 17.26
C GLY A 122 -15.20 15.56 15.88
N THR A 123 -14.08 14.91 15.57
CA THR A 123 -13.97 13.95 14.48
C THR A 123 -13.80 12.57 15.11
N ARG A 124 -14.55 11.57 14.63
CA ARG A 124 -14.32 10.16 14.97
C ARG A 124 -13.50 9.54 13.86
N THR A 125 -12.43 8.86 14.20
CA THR A 125 -11.57 8.19 13.21
C THR A 125 -11.90 6.71 13.15
N VAL A 126 -12.08 6.18 11.94
CA VAL A 126 -12.16 4.75 11.67
C VAL A 126 -11.02 4.32 10.77
N GLN A 127 -10.55 3.09 10.94
CA GLN A 127 -9.39 2.57 10.22
C GLN A 127 -9.66 1.19 9.66
N VAL A 128 -9.05 0.90 8.52
CA VAL A 128 -9.00 -0.40 7.88
C VAL A 128 -7.55 -0.72 7.58
N ASN A 129 -7.16 -1.96 7.87
CA ASN A 129 -5.89 -2.51 7.47
C ASN A 129 -6.10 -3.95 7.01
N GLN A 130 -6.12 -4.18 5.70
CA GLN A 130 -6.29 -5.51 5.13
C GLN A 130 -5.42 -5.74 3.89
N ALA A 131 -5.23 -7.00 3.57
CA ALA A 131 -4.52 -7.46 2.37
C ALA A 131 -5.50 -8.18 1.44
N LEU A 132 -5.45 -7.84 0.15
CA LEU A 132 -6.23 -8.49 -0.90
C LEU A 132 -5.28 -9.14 -1.91
N ALA A 133 -5.45 -10.43 -2.16
CA ALA A 133 -4.92 -11.06 -3.35
C ALA A 133 -5.94 -10.83 -4.48
N LEU A 134 -5.49 -10.26 -5.60
CA LEU A 134 -6.36 -9.96 -6.74
C LEU A 134 -5.77 -10.51 -8.03
N ASP A 135 -6.55 -11.31 -8.75
CA ASP A 135 -6.24 -11.72 -10.11
C ASP A 135 -6.44 -10.56 -11.11
N PRO A 136 -5.81 -10.61 -12.29
CA PRO A 136 -6.02 -9.58 -13.31
C PRO A 136 -7.50 -9.44 -13.68
N GLY A 137 -8.03 -8.22 -13.61
CA GLY A 137 -9.44 -7.91 -13.83
C GLY A 137 -10.35 -8.13 -12.62
N GLU A 138 -9.84 -8.55 -11.48
CA GLU A 138 -10.60 -8.75 -10.25
C GLU A 138 -10.80 -7.45 -9.48
N THR A 139 -11.95 -7.34 -8.79
CA THR A 139 -12.22 -6.31 -7.80
C THR A 139 -12.40 -6.95 -6.43
N GLY A 140 -11.58 -6.55 -5.47
CA GLY A 140 -11.76 -6.90 -4.07
C GLY A 140 -12.33 -5.74 -3.28
N VAL A 141 -13.02 -6.08 -2.18
CA VAL A 141 -13.69 -5.13 -1.30
C VAL A 141 -13.25 -5.39 0.13
N VAL A 142 -12.87 -4.32 0.82
CA VAL A 142 -12.62 -4.32 2.26
C VAL A 142 -13.66 -3.45 2.94
N GLU A 143 -14.33 -4.01 3.93
CA GLU A 143 -15.26 -3.29 4.79
C GLU A 143 -14.63 -3.07 6.17
N GLY A 144 -14.81 -1.87 6.68
CA GLY A 144 -14.35 -1.43 7.99
C GLY A 144 -15.49 -0.92 8.86
N ASP A 145 -15.09 -0.34 9.99
CA ASP A 145 -16.04 0.21 10.94
C ASP A 145 -16.81 1.41 10.37
N ALA A 146 -18.00 1.62 10.93
CA ALA A 146 -18.92 2.70 10.55
C ALA A 146 -19.25 2.75 9.04
N GLY A 147 -19.16 1.60 8.35
CA GLY A 147 -19.47 1.45 6.93
C GLY A 147 -18.42 2.04 6.01
N LEU A 148 -17.19 2.26 6.48
CA LEU A 148 -16.06 2.55 5.60
C LEU A 148 -15.85 1.36 4.66
N ARG A 149 -15.82 1.61 3.35
CA ARG A 149 -15.62 0.57 2.33
C ARG A 149 -14.56 1.01 1.34
N VAL A 150 -13.59 0.14 1.09
CA VAL A 150 -12.53 0.33 0.10
C VAL A 150 -12.64 -0.75 -0.97
N GLU A 151 -12.85 -0.35 -2.21
CA GLU A 151 -12.84 -1.22 -3.38
C GLU A 151 -11.54 -1.03 -4.13
N VAL A 152 -10.85 -2.13 -4.44
CA VAL A 152 -9.61 -2.14 -5.21
C VAL A 152 -9.81 -3.02 -6.43
N THR A 153 -9.58 -2.46 -7.60
CA THR A 153 -9.71 -3.14 -8.88
C THR A 153 -8.36 -3.26 -9.55
N ARG A 154 -7.97 -4.49 -9.85
CA ARG A 154 -6.78 -4.79 -10.65
C ARG A 154 -7.17 -4.77 -12.13
N PRO A 155 -6.44 -4.06 -13.00
CA PRO A 155 -6.69 -4.10 -14.44
C PRO A 155 -6.43 -5.52 -15.00
N ARG A 156 -6.96 -5.79 -16.20
CA ARG A 156 -6.70 -7.04 -16.94
C ARG A 156 -5.30 -7.06 -17.54
#